data_AF-A0A7C2KL68-F1
#
_entry.id   AF-A0A7C2KL68-F1
#
_cell.length_a   1.000
_cell.length_b   1.000
_cell.length_c   1.000
_cell.angle_alpha   90.00
_cell.angle_beta   90.00
_cell.angle_gamma   90.00
#
_symmetry.space_group_name_H-M   'P 1'
#
loop_
_entity.id
_entity.type
_entity.pdbx_description
1 polymer ?
#
loop_
_entity_poly.entity_id
_entity_poly.type
_entity_poly.pdbx_seq_one_letter_code
_entity_poly.pdbx_strand_id
1 'polypeptide(L)'
;MNRLTAKICLLGEFSVGKTSLIRRFVEGVFDERYLSTLGVKINRHTLHIDQTEINLIIWDTAGGEKFDQVVQNYYRGAAGAILVCDVTRPETLSALHEYATAFHSASPHTPFVIAANKIDLTTQRRIADEEIATVATALQADWIFTSARTGEGVSDIFHALGRRIRQRRGTV
;
A
#
# COMPACT_ATOMS: atom_id res chain seq x y z
N MET A 1 -8.71 25.93 2.76
CA MET A 1 -8.37 24.52 2.95
C MET A 1 -8.29 23.88 1.58
N ASN A 2 -7.13 23.36 1.18
CA ASN A 2 -6.94 22.80 -0.16
C ASN A 2 -7.57 21.40 -0.22
N ARG A 3 -8.26 21.08 -1.31
CA ARG A 3 -8.87 19.76 -1.53
C ARG A 3 -8.23 19.09 -2.73
N LEU A 4 -7.84 17.84 -2.58
CA LEU A 4 -7.35 17.03 -3.70
C LEU A 4 -7.91 15.61 -3.64
N THR A 5 -8.21 15.07 -4.81
CA THR A 5 -8.58 13.66 -4.97
C THR A 5 -7.38 12.88 -5.49
N ALA A 6 -7.07 11.75 -4.86
CA ALA A 6 -5.95 10.90 -5.22
C ALA A 6 -6.40 9.44 -5.29
N LYS A 7 -6.28 8.85 -6.48
CA LYS A 7 -6.37 7.39 -6.65
C LYS A 7 -5.10 6.74 -6.11
N ILE A 8 -5.22 5.72 -5.27
CA ILE A 8 -4.07 4.92 -4.81
C ILE A 8 -4.37 3.43 -4.98
N CYS A 9 -3.31 2.63 -5.09
CA CYS A 9 -3.39 1.17 -5.17
C CYS A 9 -2.66 0.53 -3.99
N LEU A 10 -3.16 -0.61 -3.50
CA LEU A 10 -2.39 -1.50 -2.64
C LEU A 10 -1.91 -2.68 -3.48
N LEU A 11 -0.61 -2.97 -3.44
CA LEU A 11 0.04 -3.98 -4.28
C LEU A 11 0.88 -4.93 -3.42
N GLY A 12 1.10 -6.14 -3.92
CA GLY A 12 1.85 -7.18 -3.21
C GLY A 12 1.18 -8.54 -3.31
N GLU A 13 1.87 -9.56 -2.83
CA GLU A 13 1.47 -10.96 -2.93
C GLU A 13 0.10 -11.27 -2.32
N PHE A 14 -0.44 -12.44 -2.68
CA PHE A 14 -1.65 -12.96 -2.04
C PHE A 14 -1.43 -13.14 -0.52
N SER A 15 -2.50 -12.89 0.26
CA SER A 15 -2.51 -13.06 1.72
C SER A 15 -1.55 -12.17 2.54
N VAL A 16 -0.89 -11.17 1.93
CA VAL A 16 -0.05 -10.20 2.69
C VAL A 16 -0.86 -9.25 3.57
N GLY A 17 -2.19 -9.14 3.34
CA GLY A 17 -3.10 -8.34 4.16
C GLY A 17 -3.54 -6.99 3.58
N LYS A 18 -3.46 -6.80 2.25
CA LYS A 18 -3.94 -5.58 1.56
C LYS A 18 -5.38 -5.21 1.93
N THR A 19 -6.34 -6.10 1.70
CA THR A 19 -7.75 -5.89 2.04
C THR A 19 -7.94 -5.62 3.53
N SER A 20 -7.24 -6.34 4.41
CA SER A 20 -7.32 -6.14 5.85
C SER A 20 -6.80 -4.77 6.29
N LEU A 21 -5.70 -4.28 5.69
CA LEU A 21 -5.19 -2.93 5.93
C LEU A 21 -6.20 -1.86 5.50
N ILE A 22 -6.82 -2.02 4.32
CA ILE A 22 -7.84 -1.09 3.81
C ILE A 22 -9.05 -1.09 4.74
N ARG A 23 -9.58 -2.26 5.11
CA ARG A 23 -10.73 -2.35 6.01
C ARG A 23 -10.41 -1.80 7.39
N ARG A 24 -9.23 -2.08 7.94
CA ARG A 24 -8.81 -1.51 9.21
C ARG A 24 -8.73 0.01 9.15
N PHE A 25 -8.20 0.56 8.06
CA PHE A 25 -8.08 1.99 7.86
C PHE A 25 -9.43 2.70 7.63
N VAL A 26 -10.30 2.12 6.79
CA VAL A 26 -11.56 2.75 6.37
C VAL A 26 -12.70 2.49 7.35
N GLU A 27 -12.81 1.26 7.83
CA GLU A 27 -13.93 0.77 8.66
C GLU A 27 -13.56 0.67 10.14
N GLY A 28 -12.26 0.71 10.48
CA GLY A 28 -11.81 0.45 11.85
C GLY A 28 -11.96 -1.01 12.28
N VAL A 29 -12.20 -1.94 11.34
CA VAL A 29 -12.54 -3.35 11.61
C VAL A 29 -11.47 -4.29 11.04
N PHE A 30 -11.27 -5.42 11.72
CA PHE A 30 -10.50 -6.57 11.24
C PHE A 30 -11.36 -7.83 11.34
N ASP A 31 -11.31 -8.67 10.31
CA ASP A 31 -11.95 -10.00 10.30
C ASP A 31 -10.84 -11.04 10.08
N GLU A 32 -10.79 -12.05 10.94
CA GLU A 32 -9.81 -13.14 10.84
C GLU A 32 -10.10 -14.06 9.66
N ARG A 33 -11.33 -14.06 9.14
CA ARG A 33 -11.69 -14.87 7.97
C ARG A 33 -11.02 -14.32 6.72
N TYR A 34 -10.15 -15.13 6.15
CA TYR A 34 -9.56 -14.83 4.85
C TYR A 34 -10.58 -15.07 3.74
N LEU A 35 -10.95 -14.00 3.04
CA LEU A 35 -11.72 -14.05 1.80
C LEU A 35 -10.86 -13.44 0.70
N SER A 36 -10.59 -14.20 -0.37
CA SER A 36 -9.86 -13.68 -1.52
C SER A 36 -10.68 -12.60 -2.23
N THR A 37 -10.06 -11.47 -2.53
CA THR A 37 -10.68 -10.41 -3.35
C THR A 37 -10.93 -10.96 -4.75
N LEU A 38 -12.17 -10.89 -5.22
CA LEU A 38 -12.52 -11.18 -6.61
C LEU A 38 -12.52 -9.86 -7.37
N GLY A 39 -11.59 -9.70 -8.31
CA GLY A 39 -11.43 -8.47 -9.10
C GLY A 39 -10.96 -7.29 -8.25
N VAL A 40 -11.63 -6.14 -8.41
CA VAL A 40 -11.24 -4.87 -7.76
C VAL A 40 -12.37 -4.33 -6.89
N LYS A 41 -12.06 -4.02 -5.63
CA LYS A 41 -12.93 -3.26 -4.73
C LYS A 41 -12.41 -1.84 -4.56
N ILE A 42 -13.29 -0.84 -4.73
CA ILE A 42 -12.94 0.57 -4.56
C ILE A 42 -13.51 1.08 -3.24
N ASN A 43 -12.65 1.63 -2.39
CA ASN A 43 -13.01 2.27 -1.14
C ASN A 43 -12.68 3.76 -1.19
N ARG A 44 -13.34 4.57 -0.35
CA ARG A 44 -13.04 6.01 -0.22
C ARG A 44 -12.76 6.36 1.23
N HIS A 45 -11.79 7.23 1.45
CA HIS A 45 -11.48 7.75 2.78
C HIS A 45 -10.81 9.11 2.67
N THR A 46 -11.18 10.03 3.56
CA THR A 46 -10.64 11.39 3.57
C THR A 46 -9.53 11.51 4.60
N LEU A 47 -8.32 11.80 4.15
CA LEU A 47 -7.19 12.16 5.00
C LEU A 47 -7.14 13.68 5.21
N HIS A 48 -6.72 14.11 6.38
CA HIS A 48 -6.39 15.50 6.67
C HIS A 48 -4.89 15.59 6.96
N ILE A 49 -4.15 16.25 6.07
CA ILE A 49 -2.70 16.38 6.16
C ILE A 49 -2.33 17.87 6.09
N ASP A 50 -1.92 18.42 7.23
CA ASP A 50 -1.74 19.86 7.45
C ASP A 50 -3.02 20.64 7.07
N GLN A 51 -2.94 21.56 6.10
CA GLN A 51 -4.07 22.36 5.62
C GLN A 51 -4.76 21.78 4.37
N THR A 52 -4.49 20.51 4.06
CA THR A 52 -4.98 19.83 2.87
C THR A 52 -5.84 18.63 3.22
N GLU A 53 -7.04 18.61 2.66
CA GLU A 53 -7.97 17.48 2.68
C GLU A 53 -7.72 16.63 1.43
N ILE A 54 -7.35 15.36 1.63
CA ILE A 54 -7.07 14.40 0.56
C ILE A 54 -8.15 13.33 0.53
N ASN A 55 -9.02 13.36 -0.47
CA ASN A 55 -9.98 12.29 -0.71
C ASN A 55 -9.29 11.14 -1.46
N LEU A 56 -8.99 10.05 -0.75
CA LEU A 56 -8.39 8.86 -1.31
C LEU A 56 -9.46 8.00 -2.01
N ILE A 57 -9.15 7.60 -3.24
CA ILE A 57 -9.88 6.53 -3.95
C ILE A 57 -8.95 5.30 -3.92
N ILE A 58 -9.24 4.37 -3.01
CA ILE A 58 -8.37 3.25 -2.67
C ILE A 58 -8.80 2.03 -3.47
N TRP A 59 -7.92 1.55 -4.35
CA TRP A 59 -8.13 0.37 -5.17
C TRP A 59 -7.55 -0.85 -4.45
N ASP A 60 -8.42 -1.73 -3.99
CA ASP A 60 -8.11 -3.06 -3.47
C ASP A 60 -8.14 -4.05 -4.63
N THR A 61 -6.97 -4.47 -5.11
CA THR A 61 -6.83 -5.46 -6.16
C THR A 61 -6.49 -6.83 -5.55
N ALA A 62 -6.92 -7.92 -6.17
CA ALA A 62 -6.45 -9.23 -5.77
C ALA A 62 -4.91 -9.31 -5.84
N GLY A 63 -4.28 -10.03 -4.90
CA GLY A 63 -2.83 -10.24 -4.91
C GLY A 63 -2.45 -11.46 -5.73
N GLY A 64 -1.23 -11.47 -6.28
CA GLY A 64 -0.74 -12.59 -7.09
C GLY A 64 -1.36 -12.71 -8.48
N GLU A 65 -2.09 -11.67 -8.94
CA GLU A 65 -2.57 -11.62 -10.32
C GLU A 65 -1.38 -11.51 -11.28
N LYS A 66 -1.41 -12.30 -12.35
CA LYS A 66 -0.42 -12.16 -13.43
C LYS A 66 -0.53 -10.75 -14.00
N PHE A 67 0.61 -10.09 -14.22
CA PHE A 67 0.71 -8.71 -14.71
C PHE A 67 0.24 -8.54 -16.17
N ASP A 68 -0.99 -8.93 -16.47
CA ASP A 68 -1.60 -8.79 -17.79
C ASP A 68 -2.13 -7.36 -18.02
N GLN A 69 -2.61 -7.10 -19.23
CA GLN A 69 -3.10 -5.77 -19.62
C GLN A 69 -4.29 -5.29 -18.77
N VAL A 70 -5.07 -6.21 -18.20
CA VAL A 70 -6.24 -5.85 -17.37
C VAL A 70 -5.75 -5.23 -16.06
N VAL A 71 -4.74 -5.85 -15.45
CA VAL A 71 -4.12 -5.34 -14.22
C VAL A 71 -3.46 -3.97 -14.44
N GLN A 72 -2.79 -3.75 -15.58
CA GLN A 72 -2.18 -2.44 -15.88
C GLN A 72 -3.21 -1.30 -15.99
N ASN A 73 -4.43 -1.58 -16.46
CA ASN A 73 -5.49 -0.57 -16.49
C ASN A 73 -5.92 -0.12 -15.09
N TYR A 74 -5.79 -0.99 -14.07
CA TYR A 74 -6.06 -0.62 -12.69
C TYR A 74 -5.02 0.35 -12.14
N TYR A 75 -3.77 0.30 -12.62
CA TYR A 75 -2.69 1.17 -12.16
C TYR A 75 -2.74 2.56 -12.79
N ARG A 76 -3.23 2.67 -14.03
CA ARG A 76 -3.25 3.93 -14.78
C ARG A 76 -3.94 5.06 -14.00
N GLY A 77 -3.27 6.21 -13.95
CA GLY A 77 -3.77 7.43 -13.29
C GLY A 77 -3.79 7.37 -11.77
N ALA A 78 -3.19 6.35 -11.16
CA ALA A 78 -2.94 6.34 -9.73
C ALA A 78 -1.90 7.41 -9.37
N ALA A 79 -2.11 8.07 -8.24
CA ALA A 79 -1.23 9.11 -7.70
C ALA A 79 -0.11 8.53 -6.83
N GLY A 80 -0.19 7.25 -6.44
CA GLY A 80 0.79 6.54 -5.62
C GLY A 80 0.29 5.15 -5.23
N ALA A 81 1.16 4.35 -4.61
CA ALA A 81 0.79 3.01 -4.14
C ALA A 81 1.43 2.65 -2.81
N ILE A 82 0.76 1.78 -2.06
CA ILE A 82 1.30 1.11 -0.88
C ILE A 82 1.69 -0.30 -1.31
N LEU A 83 2.97 -0.62 -1.18
CA LEU A 83 3.53 -1.94 -1.44
C LEU A 83 3.51 -2.73 -0.12
N VAL A 84 2.84 -3.87 -0.10
CA VAL A 84 2.58 -4.62 1.14
C VAL A 84 3.33 -5.94 1.10
N CYS A 85 4.19 -6.16 2.10
CA CYS A 85 4.80 -7.47 2.37
C CYS A 85 4.33 -8.01 3.72
N ASP A 86 4.51 -9.32 3.91
CA ASP A 86 4.23 -10.04 5.15
C ASP A 86 5.56 -10.35 5.84
N VAL A 87 5.76 -9.84 7.06
CA VAL A 87 7.02 -10.00 7.80
C VAL A 87 7.36 -11.45 8.15
N THR A 88 6.40 -12.38 8.00
CA THR A 88 6.60 -13.82 8.21
C THR A 88 7.01 -14.56 6.92
N ARG A 89 7.00 -13.86 5.78
CA ARG A 89 7.18 -14.43 4.42
C ARG A 89 8.16 -13.60 3.59
N PRO A 90 9.47 -13.86 3.68
CA PRO A 90 10.51 -13.07 3.01
C PRO A 90 10.32 -12.93 1.49
N GLU A 91 9.77 -13.94 0.83
CA GLU A 91 9.51 -13.92 -0.62
C GLU A 91 8.55 -12.80 -1.03
N THR A 92 7.67 -12.36 -0.12
CA THR A 92 6.71 -11.27 -0.38
C THR A 92 7.36 -9.89 -0.40
N LEU A 93 8.50 -9.71 0.28
CA LEU A 93 9.30 -8.48 0.20
C LEU A 93 10.07 -8.44 -1.12
N SER A 94 10.71 -9.55 -1.50
CA SER A 94 11.44 -9.65 -2.76
C SER A 94 10.56 -9.38 -3.98
N ALA A 95 9.31 -9.85 -3.96
CA ALA A 95 8.34 -9.65 -5.03
C ALA A 95 7.95 -8.17 -5.24
N LEU A 96 8.17 -7.27 -4.27
CA LEU A 96 7.73 -5.87 -4.38
C LEU A 96 8.37 -5.13 -5.55
N HIS A 97 9.57 -5.53 -5.99
CA HIS A 97 10.22 -4.96 -7.17
C HIS A 97 9.41 -5.17 -8.45
N GLU A 98 8.78 -6.34 -8.61
CA GLU A 98 7.97 -6.65 -9.78
C GLU A 98 6.68 -5.83 -9.78
N TYR A 99 6.02 -5.72 -8.62
CA TYR A 99 4.83 -4.88 -8.46
C TYR A 99 5.14 -3.40 -8.71
N ALA A 100 6.26 -2.89 -8.19
CA ALA A 100 6.68 -1.51 -8.40
C ALA A 100 6.96 -1.22 -9.88
N THR A 101 7.67 -2.13 -10.55
CA THR A 101 7.98 -2.03 -11.99
C THR A 101 6.72 -2.03 -12.83
N ALA A 102 5.79 -2.96 -12.58
CA ALA A 102 4.53 -3.04 -13.29
C ALA A 102 3.62 -1.83 -13.02
N PHE A 103 3.66 -1.26 -11.81
CA PHE A 103 2.90 -0.06 -11.50
C PHE A 103 3.47 1.18 -12.22
N HIS A 104 4.79 1.36 -12.21
CA HIS A 104 5.44 2.49 -12.87
C HIS A 104 5.35 2.46 -14.39
N SER A 105 5.18 1.28 -15.01
CA SER A 105 4.92 1.21 -16.46
C SER A 105 3.58 1.87 -16.85
N ALA A 106 2.61 1.89 -15.94
CA ALA A 106 1.28 2.47 -16.16
C ALA A 106 1.09 3.85 -15.49
N SER A 107 1.80 4.12 -14.40
CA SER A 107 1.76 5.36 -13.61
C SER A 107 3.18 5.79 -13.24
N PRO A 108 3.95 6.32 -14.21
CA PRO A 108 5.36 6.62 -14.04
C PRO A 108 5.58 7.73 -13.03
N HIS A 109 6.71 7.68 -12.34
CA HIS A 109 7.10 8.65 -11.34
C HIS A 109 5.98 8.85 -10.30
N THR A 110 5.56 7.82 -9.60
CA THR A 110 4.56 7.97 -8.53
C THR A 110 5.13 7.45 -7.23
N PRO A 111 4.87 8.12 -6.08
CA PRO A 111 5.46 7.73 -4.82
C PRO A 111 4.95 6.36 -4.37
N PHE A 112 5.87 5.61 -3.77
CA PHE A 112 5.60 4.40 -3.03
C PHE A 112 5.82 4.61 -1.54
N VAL A 113 5.12 3.80 -0.75
CA VAL A 113 5.47 3.48 0.63
C VAL A 113 5.33 1.98 0.84
N ILE A 114 6.12 1.39 1.73
CA ILE A 114 6.10 -0.04 2.03
C ILE A 114 5.43 -0.28 3.39
N ALA A 115 4.40 -1.13 3.39
CA ALA A 115 3.80 -1.68 4.59
C ALA A 115 4.41 -3.05 4.90
N ALA A 116 5.26 -3.12 5.92
CA ALA A 116 5.75 -4.39 6.46
C ALA A 116 4.70 -4.93 7.45
N ASN A 117 3.76 -5.72 6.95
CA ASN A 117 2.53 -6.08 7.66
C ASN A 117 2.67 -7.35 8.51
N LYS A 118 1.73 -7.54 9.44
CA LYS A 118 1.60 -8.68 10.37
C LYS A 118 2.66 -8.72 11.46
N ILE A 119 3.13 -7.55 11.91
CA ILE A 119 4.09 -7.45 13.03
C ILE A 119 3.56 -8.01 14.36
N ASP A 120 2.24 -8.21 14.47
CA ASP A 120 1.63 -8.89 15.61
C ASP A 120 2.07 -10.37 15.73
N LEU A 121 2.60 -10.96 14.66
CA LEU A 121 3.17 -12.31 14.65
C LEU A 121 4.67 -12.28 15.02
N THR A 122 4.99 -11.67 16.17
CA THR A 122 6.37 -11.37 16.61
C THR A 122 7.32 -12.58 16.58
N THR A 123 6.85 -13.75 16.99
CA THR A 123 7.66 -14.99 17.01
C THR A 123 7.84 -15.65 15.65
N GLN A 124 7.08 -15.21 14.64
CA GLN A 124 7.12 -15.77 13.28
C GLN A 124 7.79 -14.82 12.29
N ARG A 125 8.28 -13.66 12.75
CA ARG A 125 8.99 -12.70 11.91
C ARG A 125 10.25 -13.34 11.30
N ARG A 126 10.40 -13.18 9.99
CA ARG A 126 11.51 -13.74 9.19
C ARG A 126 12.27 -12.72 8.35
N ILE A 127 11.88 -11.45 8.39
CA ILE A 127 12.50 -10.37 7.62
C ILE A 127 13.15 -9.39 8.59
N ALA A 128 14.43 -9.08 8.42
CA ALA A 128 15.16 -8.09 9.22
C ALA A 128 14.83 -6.63 8.78
N ASP A 129 15.04 -5.66 9.66
CA ASP A 129 14.80 -4.24 9.37
C ASP A 129 15.68 -3.77 8.20
N GLU A 130 16.93 -4.25 8.15
CA GLU A 130 17.91 -3.90 7.12
C GLU A 130 17.51 -4.41 5.73
N GLU A 131 16.83 -5.56 5.64
CA GLU A 131 16.32 -6.10 4.38
C GLU A 131 15.20 -5.21 3.83
N ILE A 132 14.28 -4.78 4.70
CA ILE A 132 13.20 -3.85 4.32
C ILE A 132 13.81 -2.52 3.89
N ALA A 133 14.76 -1.99 4.64
CA ALA A 133 15.43 -0.72 4.33
C ALA A 133 16.19 -0.77 2.99
N THR A 134 16.81 -1.90 2.67
CA THR A 134 17.50 -2.12 1.39
C THR A 134 16.51 -2.04 0.22
N VAL A 135 15.40 -2.77 0.29
CA VAL A 135 14.34 -2.74 -0.74
C VAL A 135 13.68 -1.36 -0.83
N ALA A 136 13.39 -0.73 0.32
CA ALA A 136 12.82 0.61 0.39
C ALA A 136 13.72 1.65 -0.30
N THR A 137 15.03 1.61 -0.04
CA THR A 137 16.01 2.49 -0.67
C THR A 137 16.03 2.30 -2.18
N ALA A 138 16.07 1.05 -2.65
CA ALA A 138 16.07 0.73 -4.07
C ALA A 138 14.80 1.21 -4.79
N LEU A 139 13.65 1.17 -4.12
CA LEU A 139 12.36 1.65 -4.62
C LEU A 139 12.09 3.13 -4.34
N GLN A 140 13.04 3.84 -3.71
CA GLN A 140 12.89 5.22 -3.25
C GLN A 140 11.62 5.43 -2.40
N ALA A 141 11.25 4.44 -1.59
CA ALA A 141 10.05 4.39 -0.78
C ALA A 141 10.38 4.60 0.71
N ASP A 142 9.46 5.21 1.45
CA ASP A 142 9.48 5.10 2.92
C ASP A 142 8.85 3.75 3.32
N TRP A 143 9.11 3.28 4.53
CA TRP A 143 8.52 2.04 5.02
C TRP A 143 8.06 2.16 6.48
N ILE A 144 6.97 1.47 6.81
CA ILE A 144 6.38 1.44 8.15
C ILE A 144 5.96 0.00 8.47
N PHE A 145 6.23 -0.42 9.70
CA PHE A 145 5.68 -1.64 10.28
C PHE A 145 4.18 -1.49 10.52
N THR A 146 3.40 -2.48 10.10
CA THR A 146 1.94 -2.43 10.22
C THR A 146 1.37 -3.73 10.77
N SER A 147 0.24 -3.64 11.45
CA SER A 147 -0.63 -4.77 11.71
C SER A 147 -2.07 -4.37 11.45
N ALA A 148 -2.67 -4.95 10.41
CA ALA A 148 -4.11 -4.85 10.21
C ALA A 148 -4.91 -5.41 11.40
N ARG A 149 -4.34 -6.37 12.13
CA ARG A 149 -4.98 -7.02 13.29
C ARG A 149 -5.06 -6.07 14.47
N THR A 150 -3.95 -5.47 14.88
CA THR A 150 -3.91 -4.57 16.05
C THR A 150 -4.25 -3.12 15.71
N GLY A 151 -4.11 -2.73 14.44
CA GLY A 151 -4.25 -1.34 13.98
C GLY A 151 -2.95 -0.55 14.00
N GLU A 152 -1.86 -1.13 14.53
CA GLU A 152 -0.55 -0.49 14.60
C GLU A 152 -0.03 -0.12 13.20
N GLY A 153 0.47 1.12 13.05
CA GLY A 153 1.02 1.67 11.81
C GLY A 153 0.03 1.83 10.65
N VAL A 154 -1.23 1.38 10.80
CA VAL A 154 -2.21 1.40 9.71
C VAL A 154 -2.55 2.82 9.30
N SER A 155 -2.88 3.71 10.24
CA SER A 155 -3.11 5.12 9.88
C SER A 155 -1.85 5.77 9.29
N ASP A 156 -0.69 5.47 9.86
CA ASP A 156 0.58 6.11 9.53
C ASP A 156 1.01 5.83 8.09
N ILE A 157 0.85 4.60 7.59
CA ILE A 157 1.22 4.26 6.21
C ILE A 157 0.38 5.01 5.17
N PHE A 158 -0.93 5.16 5.39
CA PHE A 158 -1.78 5.93 4.49
C PHE A 158 -1.46 7.44 4.56
N HIS A 159 -1.17 7.96 5.75
CA HIS A 159 -0.72 9.35 5.91
C HIS A 159 0.66 9.61 5.28
N ALA A 160 1.60 8.67 5.39
CA ALA A 160 2.92 8.75 4.75
C ALA A 160 2.78 8.86 3.22
N LEU A 161 1.98 7.98 2.61
CA LEU A 161 1.70 8.08 1.17
C LEU A 161 1.02 9.40 0.81
N GLY A 162 0.00 9.82 1.58
CA GLY A 162 -0.70 11.08 1.36
C GLY A 162 0.23 12.30 1.40
N ARG A 163 1.19 12.34 2.33
CA ARG A 163 2.23 13.40 2.40
C ARG A 163 3.08 13.42 1.13
N ARG A 164 3.56 12.26 0.67
CA ARG A 164 4.36 12.15 -0.55
C ARG A 164 3.58 12.57 -1.80
N ILE A 165 2.32 12.16 -1.91
CA ILE A 165 1.42 12.58 -3.01
C ILE A 165 1.24 14.10 -3.01
N ARG A 166 1.01 14.70 -1.83
CA ARG A 166 0.84 16.15 -1.70
C ARG A 166 2.10 16.91 -2.08
N GLN A 167 3.26 16.50 -1.57
CA GLN A 167 4.55 17.15 -1.88
C GLN A 167 4.80 17.19 -3.38
N ARG A 168 4.52 16.10 -4.08
CA ARG A 168 4.68 16.00 -5.53
C ARG A 168 3.73 16.91 -6.32
N ARG A 169 2.50 17.11 -5.83
CA ARG A 169 1.53 18.01 -6.49
C ARG A 169 1.78 19.49 -6.21
N GLY A 170 2.54 19.82 -5.16
CA GLY A 170 2.92 21.19 -4.83
C GLY A 170 4.19 21.70 -5.52
N THR A 171 4.90 20.85 -6.26
CA THR A 171 6.12 21.17 -7.02
C THR A 171 5.89 21.34 -8.53
N VAL A 172 4.64 21.57 -8.95
CA VAL A 172 4.27 21.91 -10.33
C VAL A 172 3.64 23.29 -10.38
#